data_AF-A0A6N7F9H4-F1
#
_entry.id   AF-A0A6N7F9H4-F1
#
_cell.length_a   1.000
_cell.length_b   1.000
_cell.length_c   1.000
_cell.angle_alpha   90.00
_cell.angle_beta   90.00
_cell.angle_gamma   90.00
#
_symmetry.space_group_name_H-M   'P 1'
#
loop_
_entity.id
_entity.type
_entity.pdbx_description
1 polymer ?
#
loop_
_entity_poly.entity_id
_entity_poly.type
_entity_poly.pdbx_seq_one_letter_code
_entity_poly.pdbx_strand_id
1 'polypeptide(L)' 'MDPTSNCDIGNKTFPEKRPIYHSSPLLITQGIAKFETWGPEQIDERQNDLADIAIKVWNQ' A
#
# COMPACT_ATOMS: atom_id res chain seq x y z
N MET A 1 -10.60 -3.16 -9.93
CA MET A 1 -11.19 -2.80 -8.62
C MET A 1 -12.42 -1.95 -8.90
N ASP A 2 -13.55 -2.36 -8.34
CA ASP A 2 -14.78 -1.56 -8.36
C ASP A 2 -14.64 -0.42 -7.34
N PRO A 3 -15.03 0.84 -7.65
CA PRO A 3 -15.06 1.93 -6.68
C PRO A 3 -15.78 1.60 -5.36
N THR A 4 -16.76 0.70 -5.36
CA THR A 4 -17.47 0.27 -4.14
C THR A 4 -16.60 -0.54 -3.17
N SER A 5 -15.50 -1.14 -3.66
CA SER A 5 -14.62 -1.98 -2.85
C SER A 5 -14.02 -1.22 -1.66
N ASN A 6 -13.80 0.10 -1.77
CA ASN A 6 -13.33 0.91 -0.66
C ASN A 6 -14.37 1.04 0.47
N CYS A 7 -15.66 1.12 0.13
CA CYS A 7 -16.75 1.17 1.09
C CYS A 7 -16.91 -0.16 1.83
N ASP A 8 -16.81 -1.29 1.11
CA ASP A 8 -16.95 -2.64 1.68
C ASP A 8 -15.81 -3.02 2.64
N ILE A 9 -14.64 -2.41 2.44
CA ILE A 9 -13.47 -2.58 3.29
C ILE A 9 -13.57 -1.75 4.56
N GLY A 10 -13.94 -0.47 4.43
CA GLY A 10 -14.10 0.46 5.55
C GLY A 10 -12.92 0.44 6.54
N ASN A 11 -13.24 0.39 7.84
CA ASN A 11 -12.28 0.43 8.95
C ASN A 11 -11.83 -0.96 9.44
N LYS A 12 -11.87 -1.98 8.57
CA LYS A 12 -11.32 -3.31 8.87
C LYS A 12 -9.84 -3.25 9.26
N THR A 13 -9.40 -4.28 9.96
CA THR A 13 -8.01 -4.42 10.42
C THR A 13 -7.06 -4.61 9.25
N PHE A 14 -5.76 -4.39 9.48
CA PHE A 14 -4.76 -4.56 8.44
C PHE A 14 -4.71 -5.98 7.84
N PRO A 15 -4.75 -7.08 8.63
CA PRO A 15 -4.77 -8.44 8.08
C PRO A 15 -5.93 -8.67 7.09
N GLU A 16 -7.10 -8.07 7.35
CA GLU A 16 -8.26 -8.15 6.45
C GLU A 16 -8.06 -7.32 5.17
N LYS A 17 -7.35 -6.19 5.26
CA LYS A 17 -7.07 -5.30 4.13
C LYS A 17 -5.90 -5.77 3.25
N ARG A 18 -4.95 -6.52 3.83
CA ARG A 18 -3.74 -7.02 3.15
C ARG A 18 -4.00 -7.77 1.84
N PRO A 19 -4.91 -8.77 1.76
CA PRO A 19 -5.18 -9.46 0.49
C PRO A 19 -5.76 -8.52 -0.58
N ILE A 20 -6.47 -7.48 -0.16
CA ILE A 20 -7.08 -6.53 -1.08
C ILE A 20 -6.03 -5.59 -1.65
N TYR A 21 -5.12 -5.09 -0.81
CA TYR A 21 -3.93 -4.38 -1.27
C TYR A 21 -3.14 -5.23 -2.27
N HIS A 22 -2.93 -6.52 -2.01
CA HIS A 22 -2.21 -7.43 -2.91
C HIS A 22 -2.85 -7.53 -4.31
N SER A 23 -4.17 -7.42 -4.39
CA SER A 23 -4.93 -7.45 -5.64
C SER A 23 -5.03 -6.10 -6.36
N SER A 24 -4.46 -5.03 -5.80
CA SER A 24 -4.54 -3.70 -6.40
C SER A 24 -3.75 -3.63 -7.71
N PRO A 25 -4.30 -3.00 -8.77
CA PRO A 25 -3.56 -2.74 -10.01
C PRO A 25 -2.48 -1.65 -9.84
N LEU A 26 -2.55 -0.86 -8.76
CA LEU A 26 -1.55 0.15 -8.46
C LEU A 26 -0.38 -0.48 -7.71
N LEU A 27 0.80 -0.53 -8.33
CA LEU A 27 2.00 -1.14 -7.74
C LEU A 27 2.35 -0.57 -6.37
N ILE A 28 2.15 0.74 -6.16
CA ILE A 28 2.40 1.42 -4.88
C ILE A 28 1.43 0.99 -3.76
N THR A 29 0.23 0.56 -4.12
CA THR A 29 -0.77 0.02 -3.18
C THR A 29 -0.55 -1.47 -2.98
N GLN A 30 -0.22 -2.19 -4.05
CA GLN A 30 0.16 -3.61 -3.99
C GLN A 30 1.37 -3.85 -3.08
N GLY A 31 2.35 -2.94 -3.11
CA GLY A 31 3.53 -3.02 -2.26
C GLY A 31 3.23 -3.03 -0.76
N ILE A 32 2.08 -2.50 -0.32
CA ILE A 32 1.66 -2.52 1.10
C ILE A 32 1.45 -3.97 1.58
N ALA A 33 1.02 -4.87 0.69
CA ALA A 33 0.73 -6.25 1.06
C ALA A 33 1.97 -7.09 1.38
N LYS A 34 3.18 -6.55 1.16
CA LYS A 34 4.45 -7.20 1.53
C LYS A 34 4.66 -7.26 3.04
N PHE A 35 4.04 -6.35 3.79
CA PHE A 35 4.18 -6.28 5.23
C PHE A 35 3.21 -7.22 5.94
N GLU A 36 3.67 -7.91 6.98
CA GLU A 36 2.81 -8.79 7.78
C GLU A 36 1.92 -7.99 8.74
N THR A 37 2.49 -6.93 9.32
CA THR A 37 1.85 -5.98 10.23
C THR A 37 1.89 -4.57 9.63
N TRP A 38 1.14 -3.65 10.24
CA TRP A 38 1.10 -2.27 9.78
C TRP A 38 1.18 -1.32 10.96
N GLY A 39 2.39 -0.89 11.26
CA GLY A 39 2.71 0.09 12.29
C GLY A 39 3.73 1.12 11.81
N PRO A 40 4.22 1.99 12.72
CA PRO A 40 5.14 3.07 12.39
C PRO A 40 6.37 2.62 11.61
N GLU A 41 7.01 1.50 11.99
CA GLU A 41 8.20 0.98 11.31
C GLU A 41 7.95 0.66 9.83
N GLN A 42 6.83 0.00 9.52
CA GLN A 42 6.47 -0.35 8.13
C GLN A 42 6.05 0.89 7.32
N ILE A 43 5.49 1.90 7.99
CA ILE A 43 5.16 3.19 7.37
C ILE A 43 6.45 3.92 6.98
N ASP A 44 7.44 3.97 7.88
CA ASP A 44 8.72 4.63 7.63
C ASP A 44 9.49 3.92 6.50
N GLU A 45 9.55 2.59 6.51
CA GLU A 45 10.15 1.79 5.43
C GLU A 45 9.49 2.11 4.09
N ARG A 46 8.15 2.09 4.04
CA ARG A 46 7.41 2.40 2.81
C ARG A 46 7.62 3.85 2.35
N GLN A 47 7.74 4.81 3.28
CA GLN A 47 7.99 6.20 2.92
C GLN A 47 9.36 6.37 2.25
N ASN A 48 10.39 5.70 2.76
CA ASN A 48 11.72 5.69 2.15
C ASN A 48 11.70 5.08 0.74
N ASP A 49 11.05 3.92 0.57
CA ASP A 49 10.89 3.27 -0.73
C ASP A 49 10.21 4.19 -1.77
N LEU A 50 9.15 4.89 -1.35
CA LEU A 50 8.44 5.81 -2.24
C LEU A 50 9.28 7.05 -2.59
N ALA A 51 10.07 7.57 -1.63
CA ALA A 51 10.98 8.68 -1.89
C ALA A 51 12.03 8.30 -2.95
N ASP A 52 12.61 7.11 -2.85
CA ASP A 52 13.58 6.60 -3.82
C ASP A 52 12.98 6.43 -5.22
N ILE A 53 11.73 5.94 -5.31
CA ILE A 53 11.01 5.85 -6.57
C ILE A 53 10.76 7.25 -7.14
N ALA A 54 10.32 8.19 -6.31
CA ALA A 54 9.99 9.54 -6.74
C ALA A 54 11.21 10.30 -7.28
N ILE A 55 12.38 10.16 -6.63
CA ILE A 55 13.66 10.72 -7.11
C ILE A 55 14.00 10.20 -8.51
N LYS A 56 13.77 8.91 -8.77
CA LYS A 56 14.06 8.32 -10.09
C LYS A 56 13.13 8.82 -11.17
N VAL A 57 11.85 9.05 -10.84
CA VAL A 57 10.82 9.49 -11.80
C VAL A 57 10.92 10.99 -12.10
N TRP A 58 11.13 11.83 -11.09
CA TRP A 58 11.15 13.29 -11.27
C TRP A 58 12.43 13.85 -11.87
N ASN A 59 13.53 13.10 -11.81
CA ASN A 59 14.79 13.47 -12.46
C ASN A 59 14.92 12.92 -13.89
N GLN A 60 13.85 12.37 -14.46
CA GLN A 60 13.76 11.98 -15.89
C GLN A 60 13.26 13.15 -16.73
#